data_AF-A0A914F0Z6-F1
#
_entry.id   AF-A0A914F0Z6-F1
#
_cell.length_a   1.000
_cell.length_b   1.000
_cell.length_c   1.000
_cell.angle_alpha   90.00
_cell.angle_beta   90.00
_cell.angle_gamma   90.00
#
_symmetry.space_group_name_H-M   'P 1'
#
loop_
_entity.id
_entity.type
_entity.pdbx_description
1 polymer ?
#
loop_
_entity_poly.entity_id
_entity_poly.type
_entity_poly.pdbx_seq_one_letter_code
_entity_poly.pdbx_strand_id
1 'polypeptide(L)'
;MLNADNLSNSSKHTSDASESGETLCLICGKQTKGFHCQVNSCRACSAFYKRGIQNKKRYRCQKGDGKCDLTKKYKGKPICRYCRFKRCSTIGMRIDSGPRESLPSVTTPPTLISTPFKCIKVDCHFDGKTFRVNWDSFAEAIQEALNTESNCIPTFGSTQLTDMQKFQIGIEKIVNFGKAKPNVQAFNDVTIDREELVNFYLKYLTLICQMLTSLNSFMKFSLKEKFLLFKNFLEGYKTLDRLYATFQHFGYDTDETVTLIDNQNLCDMSKGDFVMSILTQNEKESYCKLTQKSRETFIKNILIPFKQLRVTQMELGYLGYLFLWDVQDIPGLGYEALEISNEMIDKGCSEMHNYYTYELRSPNYASRLIKLNKLISQCQKQSEEKKEIATMAQVFNLFNYDLIDCNRLD
;
A
#
# COMPACT_ATOMS: atom_id res chain seq x y z
N MET A 1 55.51 34.43 -30.82
CA MET A 1 55.97 34.51 -29.41
C MET A 1 54.82 35.12 -28.63
N LEU A 2 54.05 34.29 -27.90
CA LEU A 2 54.06 34.18 -26.43
C LEU A 2 53.72 35.53 -25.78
N ASN A 3 52.48 35.75 -25.33
CA ASN A 3 51.87 35.40 -24.02
C ASN A 3 51.70 36.69 -23.19
N ALA A 4 50.46 37.02 -22.79
CA ALA A 4 49.95 37.00 -21.40
C ALA A 4 50.05 38.43 -20.77
N ASP A 5 49.13 39.01 -20.00
CA ASP A 5 47.97 38.55 -19.23
C ASP A 5 47.05 39.73 -18.83
N ASN A 6 45.76 39.40 -18.61
CA ASN A 6 44.77 39.87 -17.62
C ASN A 6 44.55 41.37 -17.28
N LEU A 7 43.29 41.83 -17.33
CA LEU A 7 42.34 41.66 -16.19
C LEU A 7 40.87 42.02 -16.54
N SER A 8 39.98 41.15 -16.01
CA SER A 8 38.60 41.36 -15.57
C SER A 8 37.52 41.87 -16.53
N ASN A 9 36.59 40.97 -16.89
CA ASN A 9 35.17 41.37 -16.88
C ASN A 9 34.25 40.21 -16.48
N SER A 10 33.49 40.45 -15.42
CA SER A 10 32.45 39.58 -14.85
C SER A 10 31.30 39.41 -15.85
N SER A 11 30.96 38.16 -16.20
CA SER A 11 29.79 37.85 -17.03
C SER A 11 28.86 36.87 -16.30
N LYS A 12 27.80 37.47 -15.74
CA LYS A 12 26.46 36.94 -15.45
C LYS A 12 26.22 35.45 -15.72
N HIS A 13 26.00 34.71 -14.63
CA HIS A 13 25.14 33.53 -14.62
C HIS A 13 23.71 33.94 -14.98
N THR A 14 23.21 33.42 -16.11
CA THR A 14 21.78 33.34 -16.39
C THR A 14 21.39 31.87 -16.46
N SER A 15 20.66 31.44 -15.45
CA SER A 15 19.74 30.32 -15.46
C SER A 15 18.65 30.55 -16.52
N ASP A 16 18.42 29.59 -17.41
CA ASP A 16 17.13 28.90 -17.51
C ASP A 16 17.02 27.87 -18.66
N ALA A 17 16.21 26.85 -18.38
CA ALA A 17 15.40 26.00 -19.27
C ALA A 17 16.05 24.77 -19.97
N SER A 18 15.90 23.58 -19.35
CA SER A 18 15.02 22.47 -19.81
C SER A 18 15.44 21.09 -19.25
N GLU A 19 14.98 20.69 -18.06
CA GLU A 19 15.17 19.31 -17.58
C GLU A 19 13.91 18.47 -17.83
N SER A 20 13.89 17.79 -18.97
CA SER A 20 13.01 16.66 -19.22
C SER A 20 13.36 15.50 -18.28
N GLY A 21 12.37 14.93 -17.59
CA GLY A 21 12.48 13.81 -16.64
C GLY A 21 12.96 12.49 -17.26
N GLU A 22 14.24 12.42 -17.62
CA GLU A 22 14.86 11.24 -18.18
C GLU A 22 15.50 10.38 -17.07
N THR A 23 14.95 9.20 -16.80
CA THR A 23 15.45 8.27 -15.78
C THR A 23 16.30 7.17 -16.40
N LEU A 24 17.10 6.44 -15.61
CA LEU A 24 17.97 5.37 -16.11
C LEU A 24 17.33 3.98 -15.92
N CYS A 25 17.44 3.13 -16.94
CA CYS A 25 16.99 1.74 -16.93
C CYS A 25 17.74 0.93 -15.87
N LEU A 26 17.01 0.33 -14.92
CA LEU A 26 17.56 -0.44 -13.80
C LEU A 26 18.31 -1.72 -14.22
N ILE A 27 18.19 -2.14 -15.49
CA ILE A 27 18.85 -3.33 -16.04
C ILE A 27 20.18 -2.96 -16.70
N CYS A 28 20.20 -1.92 -17.53
CA CYS A 28 21.35 -1.63 -18.40
C CYS A 28 21.87 -0.18 -18.33
N GLY A 29 21.31 0.65 -17.44
CA GLY A 29 21.73 2.05 -17.23
C GLY A 29 21.48 2.98 -18.41
N LYS A 30 20.73 2.56 -19.43
CA LYS A 30 20.34 3.45 -20.55
C LYS A 30 19.22 4.38 -20.12
N GLN A 31 19.26 5.59 -20.63
CA GLN A 31 18.17 6.54 -20.52
C GLN A 31 16.85 5.94 -21.01
N THR A 32 15.79 6.16 -20.25
CA THR A 32 14.46 5.66 -20.50
C THR A 32 13.44 6.65 -19.98
N LYS A 33 12.25 6.62 -20.58
CA LYS A 33 11.16 7.55 -20.32
C LYS A 33 10.04 6.92 -19.48
N GLY A 34 10.25 5.73 -18.91
CA GLY A 34 9.21 5.07 -18.14
C GLY A 34 9.50 3.61 -17.75
N PHE A 35 8.49 3.02 -17.12
CA PHE A 35 8.47 1.67 -16.58
C PHE A 35 7.97 0.67 -17.61
N HIS A 36 8.57 -0.51 -17.63
CA HIS A 36 8.09 -1.62 -18.44
C HIS A 36 8.26 -2.92 -17.65
N CYS A 37 7.22 -3.75 -17.67
CA CYS A 37 7.17 -4.97 -16.86
C CYS A 37 7.36 -4.68 -15.36
N GLN A 38 6.66 -3.66 -14.81
CA GLN A 38 6.62 -3.31 -13.39
C GLN A 38 7.94 -2.77 -12.80
N VAL A 39 8.92 -2.43 -13.66
CA VAL A 39 10.20 -1.85 -13.22
C VAL A 39 10.68 -0.78 -14.20
N ASN A 40 11.43 0.20 -13.72
CA ASN A 40 12.01 1.24 -14.55
C ASN A 40 13.05 0.63 -15.50
N SER A 41 12.68 0.46 -16.77
CA SER A 41 13.49 -0.24 -17.74
C SER A 41 13.31 0.31 -19.14
N CYS A 42 14.35 0.23 -19.95
CA CYS A 42 14.25 0.62 -21.35
C CYS A 42 13.48 -0.45 -22.16
N ARG A 43 12.84 -0.02 -23.25
CA ARG A 43 12.08 -0.88 -24.19
C ARG A 43 12.86 -2.13 -24.61
N ALA A 44 14.17 -1.99 -24.83
CA ALA A 44 15.03 -3.10 -25.23
C ALA A 44 15.16 -4.17 -24.14
N CYS A 45 15.20 -3.79 -22.86
CA CYS A 45 15.25 -4.72 -21.73
C CYS A 45 13.90 -5.39 -21.50
N SER A 46 12.79 -4.65 -21.61
CA SER A 46 11.44 -5.23 -21.56
C SER A 46 11.21 -6.27 -22.67
N ALA A 47 11.49 -5.92 -23.93
CA ALA A 47 11.35 -6.85 -25.05
C ALA A 47 12.26 -8.08 -24.91
N PHE A 48 13.47 -7.89 -24.39
CA PHE A 48 14.39 -8.99 -24.09
C PHE A 48 13.81 -9.93 -23.03
N TYR A 49 13.27 -9.38 -21.93
CA TYR A 49 12.66 -10.15 -20.86
C TYR A 49 11.42 -10.92 -21.35
N LYS A 50 10.50 -10.24 -22.05
CA LYS A 50 9.30 -10.86 -22.65
C LYS A 50 9.65 -12.05 -23.54
N ARG A 51 10.61 -11.89 -24.46
CA ARG A 51 11.07 -12.99 -25.32
C ARG A 51 11.75 -14.12 -24.54
N GLY A 52 12.46 -13.80 -23.46
CA GLY A 52 13.11 -14.80 -22.63
C GLY A 52 12.10 -15.68 -21.89
N ILE A 53 11.04 -15.07 -21.35
CA ILE A 53 9.93 -15.79 -20.70
C ILE A 53 9.11 -16.59 -21.73
N GLN A 54 8.61 -15.93 -22.78
CA GLN A 54 7.76 -16.57 -23.80
C GLN A 54 8.43 -17.78 -24.48
N ASN A 55 9.73 -17.70 -24.74
CA ASN A 55 10.48 -18.77 -25.39
C ASN A 55 11.22 -19.68 -24.40
N LYS A 56 10.93 -19.60 -23.10
CA LYS A 56 11.56 -20.37 -22.00
C LYS A 56 13.10 -20.44 -22.14
N LYS A 57 13.74 -19.31 -22.47
CA LYS A 57 15.18 -19.28 -22.82
C LYS A 57 16.03 -19.54 -21.59
N ARG A 58 16.92 -20.52 -21.70
CA ARG A 58 18.02 -20.77 -20.75
C ARG A 58 19.31 -20.15 -21.27
N TYR A 59 19.72 -19.03 -20.70
CA TYR A 59 20.98 -18.38 -21.03
C TYR A 59 22.13 -18.94 -20.17
N ARG A 60 23.37 -18.91 -20.68
CA ARG A 60 24.59 -19.21 -19.91
C ARG A 60 25.52 -18.01 -19.89
N CYS A 61 26.16 -17.75 -18.75
CA CYS A 61 27.18 -16.69 -18.66
C CYS A 61 28.46 -17.16 -19.35
N GLN A 62 28.92 -16.44 -20.37
CA GLN A 62 30.17 -16.78 -21.06
C GLN A 62 31.41 -16.56 -20.18
N LYS A 63 31.35 -15.66 -19.19
CA LYS A 63 32.41 -15.46 -18.19
C LYS A 63 32.36 -16.47 -17.03
N GLY A 64 31.31 -17.28 -16.93
CA GLY A 64 31.12 -18.25 -15.84
C GLY A 64 30.72 -17.67 -14.48
N ASP A 65 31.12 -16.45 -14.15
CA ASP A 65 30.93 -15.83 -12.81
C ASP A 65 29.51 -15.34 -12.48
N GLY A 66 28.64 -15.19 -13.49
CA GLY A 66 27.31 -14.63 -13.36
C GLY A 66 27.24 -13.18 -12.86
N LYS A 67 28.35 -12.40 -12.95
CA LYS A 67 28.49 -11.04 -12.39
C LYS A 67 28.90 -9.98 -13.42
N CYS A 68 28.68 -10.23 -14.71
CA CYS A 68 28.96 -9.26 -15.78
C CYS A 68 28.29 -7.90 -15.54
N ASP A 69 29.08 -6.82 -15.60
CA ASP A 69 28.59 -5.44 -15.62
C ASP A 69 27.74 -5.19 -16.88
N LEU A 70 26.50 -4.73 -16.67
CA LEU A 70 25.52 -4.49 -17.73
C LEU A 70 25.47 -3.03 -18.18
N THR A 71 26.14 -2.12 -17.45
CA THR A 71 26.19 -0.68 -17.71
C THR A 71 27.32 -0.33 -18.68
N LYS A 72 28.44 -1.06 -18.60
CA LYS A 72 29.59 -0.88 -19.49
C LYS A 72 29.41 -1.71 -20.76
N LYS A 73 29.13 -1.06 -21.89
CA LYS A 73 29.44 -1.63 -23.21
C LYS A 73 30.96 -1.68 -23.34
N TYR A 74 31.58 -2.76 -22.86
CA TYR A 74 33.02 -2.93 -23.04
C TYR A 74 33.30 -3.20 -24.53
N LYS A 75 33.85 -2.19 -25.23
CA LYS A 75 34.45 -2.31 -26.58
C LYS A 75 33.59 -3.11 -27.59
N GLY A 76 32.37 -2.63 -27.86
CA GLY A 76 31.52 -3.19 -28.94
C GLY A 76 30.91 -4.58 -28.69
N LYS A 77 31.15 -5.23 -27.54
CA LYS A 77 30.53 -6.53 -27.22
C LYS A 77 29.08 -6.41 -26.75
N PRO A 78 28.18 -7.36 -27.11
CA PRO A 78 26.80 -7.37 -26.65
C PRO A 78 26.70 -7.67 -25.15
N ILE A 79 25.70 -7.06 -24.49
CA ILE A 79 25.40 -7.28 -23.07
C ILE A 79 25.19 -8.79 -22.80
N CYS A 80 25.81 -9.32 -21.75
CA CYS A 80 25.68 -10.73 -21.36
C CYS A 80 24.20 -11.10 -21.14
N ARG A 81 23.68 -12.01 -21.99
CA ARG A 81 22.26 -12.38 -21.97
C ARG A 81 21.85 -13.05 -20.65
N TYR A 82 22.71 -13.87 -20.07
CA TYR A 82 22.47 -14.49 -18.76
C TYR A 82 22.33 -13.45 -17.66
N CYS A 83 23.36 -12.61 -17.46
CA CYS A 83 23.34 -11.61 -16.40
C CYS A 83 22.21 -10.58 -16.60
N ARG A 84 21.91 -10.23 -17.86
CA ARG A 84 20.78 -9.36 -18.19
C ARG A 84 19.44 -9.97 -17.80
N PHE A 85 19.20 -11.24 -18.16
CA PHE A 85 17.94 -11.92 -17.84
C PHE A 85 17.78 -12.21 -16.34
N LYS A 86 18.89 -12.59 -15.70
CA LYS A 86 18.98 -12.71 -14.24
C LYS A 86 18.59 -11.39 -13.58
N ARG A 87 19.22 -10.27 -13.97
CA ARG A 87 18.91 -8.95 -13.41
C ARG A 87 17.46 -8.55 -13.65
N CYS A 88 16.90 -8.75 -14.85
CA CYS A 88 15.48 -8.52 -15.12
C CYS A 88 14.58 -9.24 -14.11
N SER A 89 14.85 -10.52 -13.85
CA SER A 89 14.06 -11.32 -12.90
C SER A 89 14.29 -10.88 -11.45
N THR A 90 15.54 -10.60 -11.08
CA THR A 90 15.92 -10.20 -9.71
C THR A 90 15.31 -8.87 -9.28
N ILE A 91 15.20 -7.90 -10.20
CA ILE A 91 14.56 -6.61 -9.91
C ILE A 91 13.03 -6.67 -9.95
N GLY A 92 12.45 -7.85 -10.19
CA GLY A 92 11.01 -8.04 -10.16
C GLY A 92 10.28 -7.75 -11.46
N MET A 93 10.92 -7.87 -12.64
CA MET A 93 10.15 -7.77 -13.90
C MET A 93 9.07 -8.85 -13.95
N ARG A 94 7.82 -8.48 -14.28
CA ARG A 94 6.71 -9.43 -14.48
C ARG A 94 5.99 -9.17 -15.81
N ILE A 95 5.31 -10.20 -16.32
CA ILE A 95 4.45 -10.12 -17.51
C ILE A 95 3.04 -10.48 -17.04
N ASP A 96 2.09 -9.55 -17.15
CA ASP A 96 0.72 -9.70 -16.63
C ASP A 96 -0.14 -10.75 -17.39
N SER A 97 0.47 -11.59 -18.25
CA SER A 97 -0.26 -12.53 -19.12
C SER A 97 0.37 -13.93 -19.29
N GLY A 98 1.22 -14.39 -18.35
CA GLY A 98 1.82 -15.74 -18.41
C GLY A 98 1.30 -16.71 -17.33
N PRO A 99 1.26 -18.04 -17.60
CA PRO A 99 0.96 -19.04 -16.57
C PRO A 99 1.95 -18.94 -15.40
N ARG A 100 1.46 -19.16 -14.17
CA ARG A 100 2.26 -19.27 -12.95
C ARG A 100 3.18 -20.51 -13.02
N GLU A 101 4.31 -20.42 -13.72
CA GLU A 101 5.37 -21.41 -13.62
C GLU A 101 6.38 -21.00 -12.53
N SER A 102 6.70 -21.94 -11.65
CA SER A 102 7.65 -21.80 -10.55
C SER A 102 9.04 -21.40 -11.05
N LEU A 103 9.57 -20.29 -10.54
CA LEU A 103 10.95 -19.87 -10.76
C LEU A 103 11.94 -20.91 -10.19
N PRO A 104 13.08 -21.15 -10.84
CA PRO A 104 14.20 -21.85 -10.21
C PRO A 104 14.73 -20.99 -9.05
N SER A 105 14.83 -21.61 -7.88
CA SER A 105 15.36 -21.05 -6.64
C SER A 105 16.74 -20.41 -6.85
N VAL A 106 16.83 -19.09 -6.68
CA VAL A 106 18.11 -18.38 -6.56
C VAL A 106 18.46 -18.28 -5.08
N THR A 107 19.58 -18.90 -4.72
CA THR A 107 20.06 -19.19 -3.36
C THR A 107 20.76 -18.04 -2.64
N THR A 108 20.51 -16.78 -2.99
CA THR A 108 20.98 -15.65 -2.14
C THR A 108 19.98 -14.51 -2.19
N PRO A 109 19.24 -14.25 -1.09
CA PRO A 109 18.39 -13.07 -0.95
C PRO A 109 19.21 -11.78 -1.08
N PRO A 110 18.62 -10.66 -1.54
CA PRO A 110 19.21 -9.35 -1.26
C PRO A 110 19.42 -9.26 0.26
N THR A 111 20.61 -8.82 0.67
CA THR A 111 20.95 -8.67 2.09
C THR A 111 20.05 -7.59 2.69
N LEU A 112 18.97 -8.02 3.33
CA LEU A 112 18.12 -7.18 4.16
C LEU A 112 18.97 -6.77 5.36
N ILE A 113 19.51 -5.55 5.35
CA ILE A 113 19.89 -4.91 6.62
C ILE A 113 18.56 -4.37 7.19
N SER A 114 17.70 -5.27 7.65
CA SER A 114 16.48 -4.89 8.36
C SER A 114 16.77 -4.94 9.85
N THR A 115 16.83 -3.78 10.49
CA THR A 115 16.60 -3.74 11.94
C THR A 115 15.17 -4.20 12.19
N PRO A 116 14.93 -5.14 13.12
CA PRO A 116 13.58 -5.59 13.41
C PRO A 116 12.80 -4.44 14.01
N PHE A 117 11.80 -3.95 13.30
CA PHE A 117 10.90 -2.91 13.80
C PHE A 117 10.03 -3.49 14.92
N LYS A 118 10.02 -2.81 16.06
CA LYS A 118 9.32 -3.24 17.28
C LYS A 118 7.84 -3.41 16.99
N CYS A 119 7.30 -4.59 17.30
CA CYS A 119 5.86 -4.81 17.17
C CYS A 119 5.11 -4.01 18.24
N ILE A 120 4.01 -3.39 17.84
CA ILE A 120 3.10 -2.71 18.77
C ILE A 120 2.52 -3.79 19.69
N LYS A 121 2.62 -3.54 20.99
CA LYS A 121 2.06 -4.38 22.06
C LYS A 121 1.23 -3.49 22.97
N VAL A 122 0.11 -4.00 23.43
CA VAL A 122 -0.84 -3.25 24.27
C VAL A 122 -1.33 -4.17 25.37
N ASP A 123 -1.46 -3.62 26.57
CA ASP A 123 -2.04 -4.36 27.69
C ASP A 123 -3.54 -4.55 27.45
N CYS A 124 -3.92 -5.82 27.38
CA CYS A 124 -5.31 -6.24 27.19
C CYS A 124 -5.75 -7.05 28.41
N HIS A 125 -6.96 -6.79 28.91
CA HIS A 125 -7.53 -7.52 30.04
C HIS A 125 -8.83 -8.21 29.63
N PHE A 126 -8.96 -9.49 29.97
CA PHE A 126 -10.18 -10.26 29.80
C PHE A 126 -10.70 -10.76 31.15
N ASP A 127 -11.89 -10.32 31.55
CA ASP A 127 -12.52 -10.69 32.83
C ASP A 127 -13.53 -11.84 32.72
N GLY A 128 -13.57 -12.53 31.57
CA GLY A 128 -14.54 -13.59 31.27
C GLY A 128 -15.85 -13.10 30.64
N LYS A 129 -16.13 -11.78 30.62
CA LYS A 129 -17.32 -11.18 30.00
C LYS A 129 -16.98 -10.02 29.05
N THR A 130 -15.96 -9.24 29.38
CA THR A 130 -15.50 -8.06 28.64
C THR A 130 -14.00 -8.15 28.36
N PHE A 131 -13.64 -7.86 27.11
CA PHE A 131 -12.25 -7.66 26.70
C PHE A 131 -12.01 -6.15 26.64
N ARG A 132 -11.02 -5.66 27.39
CA ARG A 132 -10.67 -4.23 27.47
C ARG A 132 -9.26 -4.00 26.97
N VAL A 133 -9.11 -2.99 26.11
CA VAL A 133 -7.82 -2.48 25.63
C VAL A 133 -7.46 -1.25 26.44
N ASN A 134 -6.22 -1.15 26.93
CA ASN A 134 -5.70 0.08 27.52
C ASN A 134 -5.37 1.08 26.40
N TRP A 135 -6.26 2.05 26.18
CA TRP A 135 -6.15 3.02 25.09
C TRP A 135 -4.98 4.00 25.25
N ASP A 136 -4.59 4.35 26.47
CA ASP A 136 -3.42 5.21 26.71
C ASP A 136 -2.13 4.51 26.27
N SER A 137 -1.93 3.27 26.71
CA SER A 137 -0.78 2.46 26.30
C SER A 137 -0.77 2.19 24.79
N PHE A 138 -1.95 2.08 24.17
CA PHE A 138 -2.07 1.92 22.72
C PHE A 138 -1.66 3.20 21.97
N ALA A 139 -2.11 4.36 22.42
CA ALA A 139 -1.73 5.65 21.84
C ALA A 139 -0.22 5.88 21.94
N GLU A 140 0.38 5.62 23.10
CA GLU A 140 1.83 5.70 23.32
C GLU A 140 2.60 4.77 22.38
N ALA A 141 2.16 3.52 22.24
CA ALA A 141 2.82 2.55 21.37
C ALA A 141 2.75 2.94 19.88
N ILE A 142 1.65 3.55 19.43
CA ILE A 142 1.51 4.07 18.07
C ILE A 142 2.43 5.29 17.87
N GLN A 143 2.48 6.22 18.83
CA GLN A 143 3.36 7.39 18.76
C GLN A 143 4.84 6.98 18.73
N GLU A 144 5.26 6.02 19.57
CA GLU A 144 6.62 5.44 19.54
C GLU A 144 6.93 4.85 18.16
N ALA A 145 6.00 4.07 17.61
CA ALA A 145 6.15 3.44 16.30
C ALA A 145 6.26 4.48 15.17
N LEU A 146 5.45 5.54 15.18
CA LEU A 146 5.46 6.62 14.18
C LEU A 146 6.69 7.53 14.27
N ASN A 147 7.36 7.57 15.43
CA ASN A 147 8.59 8.33 15.60
C ASN A 147 9.85 7.53 15.20
N THR A 148 9.73 6.23 14.95
CA THR A 148 10.85 5.34 14.67
C THR A 148 11.01 5.13 13.16
N GLU A 149 12.11 5.62 12.57
CA GLU A 149 12.41 5.41 11.15
C GLU A 149 12.54 3.92 10.81
N SER A 150 11.85 3.50 9.74
CA SER A 150 11.81 2.10 9.31
C SER A 150 12.70 1.86 8.08
N ASN A 151 13.74 1.05 8.27
CA ASN A 151 14.60 0.53 7.21
C ASN A 151 14.13 -0.83 6.66
N CYS A 152 12.88 -1.21 6.92
CA CYS A 152 12.35 -2.53 6.58
C CYS A 152 12.00 -2.69 5.08
N ILE A 153 12.09 -1.63 4.29
CA ILE A 153 11.87 -1.68 2.83
C ILE A 153 13.22 -1.90 2.13
N PRO A 154 13.34 -2.92 1.26
CA PRO A 154 14.60 -3.25 0.62
C PRO A 154 15.17 -2.07 -0.17
N THR A 155 16.47 -1.80 0.01
CA THR A 155 17.22 -0.91 -0.87
C THR A 155 17.84 -1.71 -2.02
N PHE A 156 17.75 -1.19 -3.24
CA PHE A 156 18.29 -1.85 -4.43
C PHE A 156 19.64 -1.23 -4.80
N GLY A 157 20.70 -1.61 -4.07
CA GLY A 157 22.03 -1.04 -4.27
C GLY A 157 22.06 0.44 -3.88
N SER A 158 22.60 1.30 -4.75
CA SER A 158 22.65 2.76 -4.53
C SER A 158 21.40 3.52 -5.00
N THR A 159 20.40 2.83 -5.55
CA THR A 159 19.20 3.48 -6.07
C THR A 159 18.19 3.68 -4.96
N GLN A 160 17.84 4.94 -4.68
CA GLN A 160 16.76 5.28 -3.76
C GLN A 160 15.40 5.05 -4.41
N LEU A 161 14.51 4.34 -3.71
CA LEU A 161 13.12 4.17 -4.11
C LEU A 161 12.35 5.46 -3.83
N THR A 162 11.39 5.78 -4.69
CA THR A 162 10.43 6.87 -4.43
C THR A 162 9.49 6.49 -3.30
N ASP A 163 8.89 7.49 -2.64
CA ASP A 163 7.91 7.24 -1.57
C ASP A 163 6.71 6.43 -2.07
N MET A 164 6.24 6.66 -3.30
CA MET A 164 5.18 5.83 -3.90
C MET A 164 5.62 4.37 -4.08
N GLN A 165 6.87 4.11 -4.48
CA GLN A 165 7.38 2.73 -4.60
C GLN A 165 7.50 2.05 -3.23
N LYS A 166 8.03 2.76 -2.24
CA LYS A 166 8.09 2.30 -0.85
C LYS A 166 6.67 1.99 -0.32
N PHE A 167 5.73 2.90 -0.57
CA PHE A 167 4.33 2.73 -0.22
C PHE A 167 3.74 1.47 -0.85
N GLN A 168 3.90 1.27 -2.16
CA GLN A 168 3.40 0.07 -2.85
C GLN A 168 3.99 -1.23 -2.30
N ILE A 169 5.28 -1.26 -1.94
CA ILE A 169 5.91 -2.43 -1.28
C ILE A 169 5.31 -2.65 0.11
N GLY A 170 5.05 -1.59 0.87
CA GLY A 170 4.39 -1.67 2.18
C GLY A 170 2.96 -2.21 2.06
N ILE A 171 2.18 -1.69 1.11
CA ILE A 171 0.84 -2.17 0.77
C ILE A 171 0.86 -3.64 0.39
N GLU A 172 1.82 -4.08 -0.42
CA GLU A 172 1.97 -5.51 -0.75
C GLU A 172 2.16 -6.37 0.50
N LYS A 173 2.99 -5.92 1.46
CA LYS A 173 3.20 -6.64 2.73
C LYS A 173 1.93 -6.68 3.57
N ILE A 174 1.20 -5.57 3.68
CA ILE A 174 -0.06 -5.46 4.44
C ILE A 174 -1.12 -6.40 3.83
N VAL A 175 -1.33 -6.31 2.52
CA VAL A 175 -2.26 -7.17 1.77
C VAL A 175 -1.90 -8.64 1.96
N ASN A 176 -0.61 -9.00 1.84
CA ASN A 176 -0.16 -10.38 2.01
C ASN A 176 -0.40 -10.91 3.43
N PHE A 177 -0.15 -10.10 4.46
CA PHE A 177 -0.44 -10.46 5.85
C PHE A 177 -1.94 -10.67 6.07
N GLY A 178 -2.77 -9.80 5.48
CA GLY A 178 -4.21 -9.81 5.64
C GLY A 178 -4.98 -10.77 4.73
N LYS A 179 -4.32 -11.61 3.94
CA LYS A 179 -4.95 -12.63 3.09
C LYS A 179 -5.74 -13.63 3.94
N ALA A 180 -6.94 -13.97 3.47
CA ALA A 180 -7.74 -15.04 4.04
C ALA A 180 -6.94 -16.36 4.13
N LYS A 181 -6.98 -17.01 5.30
CA LYS A 181 -6.45 -18.35 5.50
C LYS A 181 -7.27 -19.36 4.68
N PRO A 182 -6.69 -20.51 4.28
CA PRO A 182 -7.39 -21.49 3.43
C PRO A 182 -8.69 -22.04 4.02
N ASN A 183 -8.82 -22.05 5.35
CA ASN A 183 -9.95 -22.64 6.07
C ASN A 183 -11.02 -21.61 6.46
N VAL A 184 -11.02 -20.42 5.86
CA VAL A 184 -12.10 -19.45 6.05
C VAL A 184 -13.38 -20.07 5.46
N GLN A 185 -14.23 -20.63 6.32
CA GLN A 185 -15.51 -21.22 5.90
C GLN A 185 -16.63 -20.16 6.00
N ALA A 186 -17.53 -20.20 5.02
CA ALA A 186 -18.73 -19.37 5.02
C ALA A 186 -19.71 -19.84 6.12
N PHE A 187 -20.09 -18.89 6.96
CA PHE A 187 -21.18 -18.87 7.96
C PHE A 187 -21.79 -20.21 8.40
N ASN A 188 -21.50 -20.57 9.65
CA ASN A 188 -22.45 -20.89 10.71
C ASN A 188 -21.73 -20.70 12.06
N ASP A 189 -22.22 -19.80 12.92
CA ASP A 189 -21.84 -19.65 14.33
C ASP A 189 -20.33 -19.72 14.65
N VAL A 190 -19.49 -19.03 13.88
CA VAL A 190 -18.09 -18.86 14.28
C VAL A 190 -18.09 -18.03 15.58
N THR A 191 -17.21 -18.36 16.51
CA THR A 191 -17.00 -17.55 17.72
C THR A 191 -15.73 -16.74 17.43
N ILE A 192 -15.82 -15.41 17.28
CA ILE A 192 -14.59 -14.60 17.12
C ILE A 192 -13.81 -14.69 18.44
N ASP A 193 -12.59 -15.19 18.36
CA ASP A 193 -11.59 -15.00 19.41
C ASP A 193 -11.12 -13.54 19.39
N ARG A 194 -11.45 -12.78 20.44
CA ARG A 194 -11.10 -11.37 20.55
C ARG A 194 -9.59 -11.15 20.67
N GLU A 195 -8.90 -12.06 21.34
CA GLU A 195 -7.46 -11.97 21.51
C GLU A 195 -6.77 -12.15 20.15
N GLU A 196 -7.19 -13.15 19.36
CA GLU A 196 -6.68 -13.33 17.99
C GLU A 196 -6.99 -12.11 17.11
N LEU A 197 -8.21 -11.57 17.18
CA LEU A 197 -8.62 -10.41 16.40
C LEU A 197 -7.79 -9.16 16.76
N VAL A 198 -7.58 -8.92 18.05
CA VAL A 198 -6.75 -7.81 18.55
C VAL A 198 -5.31 -7.99 18.11
N ASN A 199 -4.74 -9.18 18.26
CA ASN A 199 -3.38 -9.50 17.81
C ASN A 199 -3.22 -9.30 16.29
N PHE A 200 -4.23 -9.68 15.51
CA PHE A 200 -4.26 -9.40 14.08
C PHE A 200 -4.16 -7.90 13.80
N TYR A 201 -4.99 -7.09 14.47
CA TYR A 201 -4.98 -5.64 14.27
C TYR A 201 -3.70 -4.97 14.80
N LEU A 202 -3.15 -5.38 15.93
CA LEU A 202 -1.86 -4.85 16.42
C LEU A 202 -0.73 -5.12 15.42
N LYS A 203 -0.72 -6.30 14.81
CA LYS A 203 0.25 -6.63 13.75
C LYS A 203 -0.02 -5.86 12.47
N TYR A 204 -1.27 -5.69 12.08
CA TYR A 204 -1.70 -4.89 10.93
C TYR A 204 -1.23 -3.42 11.08
N LEU A 205 -1.47 -2.82 12.24
CA LEU A 205 -1.04 -1.45 12.55
C LEU A 205 0.48 -1.33 12.59
N THR A 206 1.18 -2.33 13.13
CA THR A 206 2.64 -2.39 13.09
C THR A 206 3.15 -2.31 11.64
N LEU A 207 2.54 -3.06 10.70
CA LEU A 207 2.94 -3.03 9.29
C LEU A 207 2.64 -1.67 8.63
N ILE A 208 1.54 -1.01 9.02
CA ILE A 208 1.22 0.34 8.57
C ILE A 208 2.27 1.33 9.07
N CYS A 209 2.56 1.37 10.37
CA CYS A 209 3.59 2.26 10.93
C CYS A 209 4.94 2.01 10.25
N GLN A 210 5.34 0.75 10.07
CA GLN A 210 6.56 0.37 9.33
C GLN A 210 6.61 0.91 7.90
N MET A 211 5.48 0.92 7.20
CA MET A 211 5.39 1.46 5.85
C MET A 211 5.49 2.99 5.89
N LEU A 212 4.71 3.65 6.74
CA LEU A 212 4.66 5.11 6.81
C LEU A 212 6.02 5.71 7.23
N THR A 213 6.67 5.16 8.25
CA THR A 213 7.98 5.66 8.73
C THR A 213 9.16 5.26 7.85
N SER A 214 8.90 4.56 6.74
CA SER A 214 9.90 4.34 5.69
C SER A 214 9.87 5.42 4.59
N LEU A 215 8.79 6.22 4.53
CA LEU A 215 8.60 7.26 3.52
C LEU A 215 9.39 8.51 3.92
N ASN A 216 10.19 9.02 2.99
CA ASN A 216 11.06 10.17 3.28
C ASN A 216 10.24 11.43 3.58
N SER A 217 9.16 11.66 2.85
CA SER A 217 8.29 12.81 3.02
C SER A 217 7.49 12.73 4.32
N PHE A 218 7.02 11.54 4.71
CA PHE A 218 6.28 11.35 5.97
C PHE A 218 7.16 11.65 7.19
N MET A 219 8.45 11.33 7.12
CA MET A 219 9.37 11.57 8.23
C MET A 219 9.62 13.06 8.52
N LYS A 220 9.31 13.97 7.58
CA LYS A 220 9.45 15.43 7.74
C LYS A 220 8.42 16.04 8.70
N PHE A 221 7.28 15.39 8.89
CA PHE A 221 6.19 15.90 9.72
C PHE A 221 6.52 15.80 11.22
N SER A 222 5.95 16.71 12.01
CA SER A 222 5.98 16.59 13.48
C SER A 222 5.23 15.33 13.94
N LEU A 223 5.51 14.83 15.15
CA LEU A 223 4.84 13.65 15.68
C LEU A 223 3.31 13.83 15.73
N LYS A 224 2.84 15.02 16.08
CA LYS A 224 1.41 15.36 16.11
C LYS A 224 0.78 15.25 14.71
N GLU A 225 1.43 15.79 13.68
CA GLU A 225 0.94 15.72 12.31
C GLU A 225 1.01 14.28 11.76
N LYS A 226 2.10 13.54 12.03
CA LYS A 226 2.21 12.11 11.69
C LYS A 226 1.04 11.29 12.23
N PHE A 227 0.64 11.58 13.46
CA PHE A 227 -0.49 10.92 14.10
C PHE A 227 -1.83 11.26 13.42
N LEU A 228 -2.05 12.52 13.04
CA LEU A 228 -3.22 12.93 12.26
C LEU A 228 -3.28 12.25 10.89
N LEU A 229 -2.17 12.24 10.15
CA LEU A 229 -2.07 11.55 8.85
C LEU A 229 -2.32 10.05 8.99
N PHE A 230 -1.77 9.42 10.03
CA PHE A 230 -1.99 8.01 10.33
C PHE A 230 -3.48 7.70 10.60
N LYS A 231 -4.16 8.51 11.43
CA LYS A 231 -5.60 8.35 11.71
C LYS A 231 -6.41 8.45 10.42
N ASN A 232 -6.20 9.50 9.63
CA ASN A 232 -6.90 9.70 8.36
C ASN A 232 -6.68 8.55 7.38
N PHE A 233 -5.43 8.11 7.22
CA PHE A 233 -5.09 6.98 6.35
C PHE A 233 -5.85 5.72 6.77
N LEU A 234 -5.79 5.37 8.05
CA LEU A 234 -6.33 4.11 8.55
C LEU A 234 -7.85 4.02 8.46
N GLU A 235 -8.55 5.13 8.74
CA GLU A 235 -10.01 5.23 8.67
C GLU A 235 -10.56 4.86 7.29
N GLY A 236 -9.96 5.39 6.22
CA GLY A 236 -10.38 5.10 4.86
C GLY A 236 -9.82 3.79 4.31
N TYR A 237 -8.52 3.57 4.49
CA TYR A 237 -7.80 2.51 3.80
C TYR A 237 -8.20 1.10 4.26
N LYS A 238 -8.44 0.90 5.57
CA LYS A 238 -8.83 -0.42 6.13
C LYS A 238 -10.01 -1.03 5.38
N THR A 239 -11.00 -0.22 5.02
CA THR A 239 -12.19 -0.67 4.30
C THR A 239 -11.82 -1.23 2.91
N LEU A 240 -11.01 -0.51 2.15
CA LEU A 240 -10.60 -0.94 0.81
C LEU A 240 -9.70 -2.18 0.85
N ASP A 241 -8.77 -2.23 1.80
CA ASP A 241 -7.86 -3.37 1.97
C ASP A 241 -8.62 -4.65 2.33
N ARG A 242 -9.58 -4.59 3.25
CA ARG A 242 -10.42 -5.74 3.60
C ARG A 242 -11.29 -6.20 2.43
N LEU A 243 -11.87 -5.28 1.64
CA LEU A 243 -12.59 -5.64 0.40
C LEU A 243 -11.66 -6.26 -0.64
N TYR A 244 -10.45 -5.72 -0.81
CA TYR A 244 -9.46 -6.28 -1.72
C TYR A 244 -9.10 -7.72 -1.32
N ALA A 245 -8.76 -7.96 -0.04
CA ALA A 245 -8.47 -9.30 0.47
C ALA A 245 -9.64 -10.28 0.27
N THR A 246 -10.87 -9.79 0.46
CA THR A 246 -12.09 -10.58 0.27
C THR A 246 -12.22 -11.06 -1.17
N PHE A 247 -12.19 -10.15 -2.14
CA PHE A 247 -12.37 -10.53 -3.55
C PHE A 247 -11.16 -11.25 -4.16
N GLN A 248 -9.97 -11.09 -3.59
CA GLN A 248 -8.82 -11.94 -3.95
C GLN A 248 -9.00 -13.40 -3.52
N HIS A 249 -9.78 -13.65 -2.47
CA HIS A 249 -10.05 -15.00 -1.98
C HIS A 249 -11.27 -15.64 -2.65
N PHE A 250 -12.42 -14.95 -2.64
CA PHE A 250 -13.69 -15.47 -3.17
C PHE A 250 -13.89 -15.23 -4.67
N GLY A 251 -13.05 -14.39 -5.28
CA GLY A 251 -13.25 -13.92 -6.66
C GLY A 251 -14.24 -12.76 -6.75
N TYR A 252 -14.29 -12.15 -7.93
CA TYR A 252 -15.08 -10.94 -8.18
C TYR A 252 -16.47 -11.21 -8.77
N ASP A 253 -16.84 -12.47 -8.98
CA ASP A 253 -18.08 -12.85 -9.67
C ASP A 253 -19.13 -13.47 -8.72
N THR A 254 -18.89 -13.42 -7.40
CA THR A 254 -19.81 -13.91 -6.36
C THR A 254 -20.89 -12.89 -5.99
N ASP A 255 -22.16 -13.29 -5.88
CA ASP A 255 -23.25 -12.40 -5.43
C ASP A 255 -23.25 -12.14 -3.91
N GLU A 256 -22.29 -12.72 -3.19
CA GLU A 256 -22.17 -12.53 -1.76
C GLU A 256 -21.81 -11.08 -1.40
N THR A 257 -22.44 -10.59 -0.34
CA THR A 257 -22.14 -9.28 0.26
C THR A 257 -21.24 -9.41 1.49
N VAL A 258 -20.39 -10.43 1.47
CA VAL A 258 -19.48 -10.75 2.57
C VAL A 258 -18.25 -9.86 2.54
N THR A 259 -17.65 -9.62 3.70
CA THR A 259 -16.37 -8.92 3.83
C THR A 259 -15.55 -9.55 4.94
N LEU A 260 -14.25 -9.73 4.70
CA LEU A 260 -13.29 -10.16 5.72
C LEU A 260 -13.14 -9.09 6.81
N ILE A 261 -13.28 -9.51 8.07
CA ILE A 261 -12.98 -8.66 9.23
C ILE A 261 -11.47 -8.70 9.52
N ASP A 262 -10.87 -9.88 9.42
CA ASP A 262 -9.43 -10.15 9.56
C ASP A 262 -8.96 -11.16 8.49
N ASN A 263 -8.10 -12.13 8.80
CA ASN A 263 -7.69 -13.19 7.89
C ASN A 263 -8.44 -14.52 8.08
N GLN A 264 -9.41 -14.60 8.99
CA GLN A 264 -10.13 -15.83 9.36
C GLN A 264 -11.65 -15.65 9.44
N ASN A 265 -12.10 -14.43 9.73
CA ASN A 265 -13.47 -14.10 10.06
C ASN A 265 -14.15 -13.28 8.95
N LEU A 266 -15.41 -13.58 8.66
CA LEU A 266 -16.25 -12.91 7.67
C LEU A 266 -17.43 -12.21 8.34
N CYS A 267 -17.93 -11.16 7.68
CA CYS A 267 -19.18 -10.48 8.01
C CYS A 267 -20.08 -10.45 6.78
N ASP A 268 -21.33 -10.89 6.91
CA ASP A 268 -22.36 -10.71 5.88
C ASP A 268 -23.01 -9.34 6.09
N MET A 269 -22.67 -8.41 5.20
CA MET A 269 -23.12 -7.03 5.33
C MET A 269 -24.63 -6.87 5.16
N SER A 270 -25.29 -7.78 4.43
CA SER A 270 -26.74 -7.73 4.21
C SER A 270 -27.52 -8.07 5.47
N LYS A 271 -27.10 -9.14 6.16
CA LYS A 271 -27.76 -9.60 7.39
C LYS A 271 -27.34 -8.78 8.61
N GLY A 272 -26.14 -8.22 8.57
CA GLY A 272 -25.54 -7.62 9.77
C GLY A 272 -25.12 -8.70 10.76
N ASP A 273 -24.97 -9.93 10.28
CA ASP A 273 -24.45 -11.08 11.02
C ASP A 273 -22.96 -10.84 11.26
N PHE A 274 -22.71 -10.01 12.26
CA PHE A 274 -21.44 -9.88 12.89
C PHE A 274 -21.27 -11.11 13.77
N VAL A 275 -20.16 -11.81 13.59
CA VAL A 275 -19.73 -12.96 14.39
C VAL A 275 -19.30 -12.48 15.79
N MET A 276 -20.17 -11.76 16.51
CA MET A 276 -19.88 -11.22 17.84
C MET A 276 -20.57 -12.12 18.86
N SER A 277 -19.87 -13.19 19.21
CA SER A 277 -20.26 -14.19 20.23
C SER A 277 -20.54 -13.61 21.64
N ILE A 278 -20.37 -12.31 21.82
CA ILE A 278 -20.35 -11.64 23.14
C ILE A 278 -21.51 -10.64 23.29
N LEU A 279 -22.19 -10.26 22.20
CA LEU A 279 -23.39 -9.44 22.31
C LEU A 279 -24.57 -10.33 22.73
N THR A 280 -25.33 -9.87 23.71
CA THR A 280 -26.65 -10.42 24.03
C THR A 280 -27.57 -10.29 22.82
N GLN A 281 -28.63 -11.10 22.77
CA GLN A 281 -29.58 -11.07 21.65
C GLN A 281 -30.17 -9.65 21.45
N ASN A 282 -30.45 -8.93 22.54
CA ASN A 282 -30.97 -7.57 22.49
C ASN A 282 -29.95 -6.55 21.94
N GLU A 283 -28.67 -6.69 22.30
CA GLU A 283 -27.59 -5.85 21.77
C GLU A 283 -27.38 -6.11 20.26
N LYS A 284 -27.48 -7.38 19.82
CA LYS A 284 -27.42 -7.73 18.40
C LYS A 284 -28.55 -7.08 17.62
N GLU A 285 -29.78 -7.15 18.12
CA GLU A 285 -30.93 -6.49 17.48
C GLU A 285 -30.79 -4.97 17.42
N SER A 286 -30.35 -4.35 18.53
CA SER A 286 -30.07 -2.91 18.58
C SER A 286 -29.00 -2.50 17.57
N TYR A 287 -27.90 -3.25 17.50
CA TYR A 287 -26.82 -3.04 16.54
C TYR A 287 -27.32 -3.16 15.09
N CYS A 288 -28.03 -4.25 14.77
CA CYS A 288 -28.52 -4.50 13.42
C CYS A 288 -29.44 -3.39 12.94
N LYS A 289 -30.34 -2.89 13.81
CA LYS A 289 -31.24 -1.76 13.53
C LYS A 289 -30.47 -0.45 13.35
N LEU A 290 -29.57 -0.13 14.27
CA LEU A 290 -28.81 1.13 14.23
C LEU A 290 -27.89 1.23 13.00
N THR A 291 -27.29 0.11 12.59
CA THR A 291 -26.32 0.07 11.47
C THR A 291 -26.96 -0.19 10.12
N GLN A 292 -28.22 -0.60 10.04
CA GLN A 292 -28.87 -1.09 8.82
C GLN A 292 -28.66 -0.16 7.62
N LYS A 293 -29.05 1.11 7.76
CA LYS A 293 -28.94 2.11 6.68
C LYS A 293 -27.50 2.30 6.21
N SER A 294 -26.56 2.31 7.16
CA SER A 294 -25.14 2.47 6.85
C SER A 294 -24.58 1.23 6.15
N ARG A 295 -25.01 0.01 6.52
CA ARG A 295 -24.68 -1.24 5.81
C ARG A 295 -25.23 -1.28 4.38
N GLU A 296 -26.48 -0.90 4.19
CA GLU A 296 -27.10 -0.81 2.85
C GLU A 296 -26.35 0.19 1.95
N THR A 297 -25.98 1.34 2.51
CA THR A 297 -25.20 2.38 1.82
C THR A 297 -23.80 1.87 1.48
N PHE A 298 -23.12 1.20 2.41
CA PHE A 298 -21.83 0.56 2.18
C PHE A 298 -21.88 -0.45 1.02
N ILE A 299 -22.87 -1.35 1.02
CA ILE A 299 -23.02 -2.36 -0.04
C ILE A 299 -23.18 -1.67 -1.40
N LYS A 300 -24.10 -0.72 -1.49
CA LYS A 300 -24.47 -0.04 -2.73
C LYS A 300 -23.37 0.86 -3.28
N ASN A 301 -22.69 1.61 -2.41
CA ASN A 301 -21.80 2.69 -2.82
C ASN A 301 -20.32 2.34 -2.75
N ILE A 302 -19.94 1.29 -2.02
CA ILE A 302 -18.54 0.89 -1.83
C ILE A 302 -18.33 -0.55 -2.31
N LEU A 303 -18.98 -1.54 -1.70
CA LEU A 303 -18.72 -2.97 -1.98
C LEU A 303 -18.99 -3.31 -3.45
N ILE A 304 -20.20 -3.02 -3.95
CA ILE A 304 -20.58 -3.34 -5.34
C ILE A 304 -19.69 -2.57 -6.34
N PRO A 305 -19.50 -1.24 -6.23
CA PRO A 305 -18.61 -0.53 -7.14
C PRO A 305 -17.16 -1.01 -7.09
N PHE A 306 -16.63 -1.34 -5.90
CA PHE A 306 -15.28 -1.89 -5.76
C PHE A 306 -15.13 -3.24 -6.48
N LYS A 307 -16.10 -4.15 -6.29
CA LYS A 307 -16.18 -5.44 -6.98
C LYS A 307 -16.22 -5.26 -8.50
N GLN A 308 -17.11 -4.40 -9.00
CA GLN A 308 -17.27 -4.12 -10.44
C GLN A 308 -16.02 -3.51 -11.08
N LEU A 309 -15.31 -2.64 -10.34
CA LEU A 309 -14.09 -2.02 -10.84
C LEU A 309 -12.92 -3.01 -10.94
N ARG A 310 -12.99 -4.16 -10.24
CA ARG A 310 -11.90 -5.13 -10.15
C ARG A 310 -10.57 -4.43 -9.87
N VAL A 311 -10.56 -3.68 -8.77
CA VAL A 311 -9.44 -2.82 -8.37
C VAL A 311 -8.16 -3.66 -8.31
N THR A 312 -7.12 -3.20 -8.99
CA THR A 312 -5.79 -3.83 -9.02
C THR A 312 -4.99 -3.44 -7.78
N GLN A 313 -3.93 -4.18 -7.45
CA GLN A 313 -3.06 -3.84 -6.32
C GLN A 313 -2.45 -2.44 -6.45
N MET A 314 -2.03 -2.05 -7.66
CA MET A 314 -1.46 -0.73 -7.92
C MET A 314 -2.48 0.38 -7.64
N GLU A 315 -3.73 0.19 -8.10
CA GLU A 315 -4.83 1.13 -7.83
C GLU A 315 -5.21 1.15 -6.35
N LEU A 316 -5.24 0.01 -5.66
CA LEU A 316 -5.46 -0.04 -4.21
C LEU A 316 -4.39 0.77 -3.47
N GLY A 317 -3.12 0.60 -3.84
CA GLY A 317 -2.03 1.37 -3.26
C GLY A 317 -2.13 2.85 -3.59
N TYR A 318 -2.60 3.24 -4.79
CA TYR A 318 -2.87 4.64 -5.10
C TYR A 318 -4.02 5.24 -4.30
N LEU A 319 -5.12 4.50 -4.14
CA LEU A 319 -6.23 4.93 -3.28
C LEU A 319 -5.76 5.12 -1.83
N GLY A 320 -4.96 4.19 -1.31
CA GLY A 320 -4.32 4.33 0.01
C GLY A 320 -3.36 5.52 0.09
N TYR A 321 -2.63 5.79 -0.98
CA TYR A 321 -1.72 6.93 -1.05
C TYR A 321 -2.49 8.25 -1.01
N LEU A 322 -3.64 8.34 -1.69
CA LEU A 322 -4.53 9.49 -1.58
C LEU A 322 -5.12 9.62 -0.16
N PHE A 323 -5.53 8.54 0.50
CA PHE A 323 -5.94 8.63 1.91
C PHE A 323 -4.84 9.14 2.86
N LEU A 324 -3.56 8.95 2.53
CA LEU A 324 -2.47 9.46 3.34
C LEU A 324 -2.20 10.95 3.10
N TRP A 325 -2.28 11.40 1.85
CA TRP A 325 -1.81 12.73 1.43
C TRP A 325 -2.92 13.73 1.10
N ASP A 326 -4.14 13.28 0.84
CA ASP A 326 -5.30 14.16 0.68
C ASP A 326 -5.78 14.60 2.07
N VAL A 327 -5.15 15.65 2.57
CA VAL A 327 -5.23 16.10 3.97
C VAL A 327 -5.80 17.51 4.11
N GLN A 328 -6.38 18.06 3.04
CA GLN A 328 -6.85 19.45 2.99
C GLN A 328 -7.87 19.77 4.10
N ASP A 329 -8.73 18.82 4.44
CA ASP A 329 -9.80 18.99 5.42
C ASP A 329 -9.39 18.57 6.85
N ILE A 330 -8.12 18.19 7.08
CA ILE A 330 -7.68 17.74 8.41
C ILE A 330 -7.32 18.95 9.28
N PRO A 331 -8.04 19.17 10.40
CA PRO A 331 -7.75 20.29 11.29
C PRO A 331 -6.40 20.09 12.00
N GLY A 332 -5.65 21.19 12.15
CA GLY A 332 -4.39 21.20 12.90
C GLY A 332 -3.12 20.92 12.09
N LEU A 333 -3.22 20.79 10.76
CA LEU A 333 -2.06 20.73 9.86
C LEU A 333 -1.61 22.14 9.45
N GLY A 334 -0.30 22.38 9.44
CA GLY A 334 0.29 23.63 8.98
C GLY A 334 0.36 23.76 7.46
N TYR A 335 0.73 24.95 6.97
CA TYR A 335 0.90 25.20 5.53
C TYR A 335 1.99 24.30 4.89
N GLU A 336 3.12 24.11 5.58
CA GLU A 336 4.21 23.23 5.10
C GLU A 336 3.75 21.76 4.94
N ALA A 337 2.93 21.28 5.88
CA ALA A 337 2.33 19.95 5.81
C ALA A 337 1.44 19.80 4.57
N LEU A 338 0.65 20.83 4.23
CA LEU A 338 -0.17 20.86 3.02
C LEU A 338 0.68 20.88 1.75
N GLU A 339 1.75 21.66 1.73
CA GLU A 339 2.67 21.76 0.59
C GLU A 339 3.35 20.42 0.27
N ILE A 340 3.91 19.76 1.29
CA ILE A 340 4.52 18.42 1.15
C ILE A 340 3.48 17.41 0.65
N SER A 341 2.26 17.46 1.19
CA SER A 341 1.21 16.52 0.84
C SER A 341 0.74 16.69 -0.62
N ASN A 342 0.57 17.93 -1.07
CA ASN A 342 0.25 18.22 -2.47
C ASN A 342 1.35 17.77 -3.43
N GLU A 343 2.62 18.02 -3.09
CA GLU A 343 3.77 17.51 -3.87
C GLU A 343 3.73 15.98 -3.98
N MET A 344 3.36 15.30 -2.89
CA MET A 344 3.22 13.84 -2.89
C MET A 344 2.08 13.38 -3.80
N ILE A 345 0.90 14.02 -3.73
CA ILE A 345 -0.23 13.73 -4.62
C ILE A 345 0.18 13.84 -6.08
N ASP A 346 0.87 14.92 -6.48
CA ASP A 346 1.32 15.11 -7.87
C ASP A 346 2.25 13.99 -8.35
N LYS A 347 3.17 13.53 -7.49
CA LYS A 347 4.03 12.38 -7.77
C LYS A 347 3.23 11.09 -7.91
N GLY A 348 2.26 10.85 -7.02
CA GLY A 348 1.36 9.69 -7.09
C GLY A 348 0.52 9.66 -8.37
N CYS A 349 -0.03 10.82 -8.77
CA CYS A 349 -0.79 10.99 -10.01
C CYS A 349 0.07 10.74 -11.25
N SER A 350 1.32 11.23 -11.26
CA SER A 350 2.28 10.98 -12.33
C SER A 350 2.58 9.49 -12.49
N GLU A 351 2.76 8.76 -11.38
CA GLU A 351 2.96 7.31 -11.42
C GLU A 351 1.73 6.54 -11.89
N MET A 352 0.51 6.97 -11.50
CA MET A 352 -0.71 6.38 -12.03
C MET A 352 -0.88 6.61 -13.53
N HIS A 353 -0.55 7.81 -14.03
CA HIS A 353 -0.52 8.06 -15.46
C HIS A 353 0.43 7.09 -16.19
N ASN A 354 1.62 6.87 -15.62
CA ASN A 354 2.59 5.95 -16.18
C ASN A 354 2.08 4.50 -16.19
N TYR A 355 1.48 4.05 -15.08
CA TYR A 355 0.87 2.73 -14.95
C TYR A 355 -0.19 2.49 -16.05
N TYR A 356 -1.16 3.38 -16.18
CA TYR A 356 -2.21 3.22 -17.19
C TYR A 356 -1.69 3.32 -18.63
N THR A 357 -0.85 4.31 -18.91
CA THR A 357 -0.41 4.61 -20.28
C THR A 357 0.60 3.59 -20.80
N TYR A 358 1.56 3.18 -19.96
CA TYR A 358 2.70 2.37 -20.41
C TYR A 358 2.59 0.89 -20.03
N GLU A 359 2.02 0.58 -18.88
CA GLU A 359 1.88 -0.81 -18.41
C GLU A 359 0.59 -1.43 -18.93
N LEU A 360 -0.55 -0.84 -18.59
CA LEU A 360 -1.87 -1.31 -19.05
C LEU A 360 -2.17 -0.94 -20.50
N ARG A 361 -1.43 0.02 -21.08
CA ARG A 361 -1.64 0.53 -22.46
C ARG A 361 -3.07 1.01 -22.69
N SER A 362 -3.67 1.60 -21.66
CA SER A 362 -5.01 2.17 -21.68
C SER A 362 -4.89 3.70 -21.67
N PRO A 363 -4.87 4.36 -22.84
CA PRO A 363 -4.61 5.80 -22.91
C PRO A 363 -5.78 6.64 -22.36
N ASN A 364 -7.01 6.14 -22.42
CA ASN A 364 -8.18 6.82 -21.86
C ASN A 364 -8.67 6.12 -20.59
N TYR A 365 -8.01 6.45 -19.47
CA TYR A 365 -8.31 5.89 -18.15
C TYR A 365 -9.03 6.90 -17.23
N ALA A 366 -9.34 8.11 -17.71
CA ALA A 366 -9.93 9.19 -16.91
C ALA A 366 -11.27 8.78 -16.26
N SER A 367 -12.16 8.14 -17.02
CA SER A 367 -13.43 7.63 -16.47
C SER A 367 -13.22 6.62 -15.34
N ARG A 368 -12.16 5.81 -15.42
CA ARG A 368 -11.82 4.84 -14.38
C ARG A 368 -11.29 5.53 -13.12
N LEU A 369 -10.43 6.54 -13.25
CA LEU A 369 -9.98 7.35 -12.11
C LEU A 369 -11.14 8.04 -11.39
N ILE A 370 -12.10 8.61 -12.11
CA ILE A 370 -13.29 9.22 -11.49
C ILE A 370 -14.04 8.20 -10.64
N LYS A 371 -14.22 6.97 -11.15
CA LYS A 371 -14.89 5.89 -10.41
C LYS A 371 -14.08 5.43 -9.19
N LEU A 372 -12.75 5.36 -9.31
CA LEU A 372 -11.84 5.04 -8.20
C LEU A 372 -11.88 6.13 -7.12
N ASN A 373 -11.78 7.41 -7.49
CA ASN A 373 -11.85 8.53 -6.54
C ASN A 373 -13.22 8.61 -5.85
N LYS A 374 -14.30 8.25 -6.55
CA LYS A 374 -15.62 8.15 -5.91
C LYS A 374 -15.63 7.15 -4.75
N LEU A 375 -14.86 6.07 -4.82
CA LEU A 375 -14.73 5.13 -3.69
C LEU A 375 -14.11 5.80 -2.46
N ILE A 376 -13.14 6.71 -2.63
CA ILE A 376 -12.50 7.45 -1.53
C ILE A 376 -13.55 8.25 -0.78
N SER A 377 -14.28 9.11 -1.50
CA SER A 377 -15.30 9.96 -0.88
C SER A 377 -16.40 9.15 -0.20
N GLN A 378 -16.81 8.01 -0.78
CA GLN A 378 -17.78 7.13 -0.12
C GLN A 378 -17.21 6.48 1.14
N CYS A 379 -15.94 6.06 1.14
CA CYS A 379 -15.29 5.49 2.32
C CYS A 379 -15.10 6.53 3.45
N GLN A 380 -14.76 7.78 3.12
CA GLN A 380 -14.68 8.87 4.10
C GLN A 380 -16.04 9.11 4.77
N LYS A 381 -17.07 9.30 3.95
CA LYS A 381 -18.45 9.44 4.45
C LYS A 381 -18.89 8.25 5.31
N GLN A 382 -18.55 7.04 4.90
CA GLN A 382 -18.84 5.83 5.66
C GLN A 382 -18.08 5.78 7.00
N SER A 383 -16.88 6.35 7.08
CA SER A 383 -16.12 6.48 8.34
C SER A 383 -16.81 7.46 9.30
N GLU A 384 -17.23 8.62 8.80
CA GLU A 384 -17.97 9.62 9.57
C GLU A 384 -19.30 9.06 10.11
N GLU A 385 -20.10 8.40 9.26
CA GLU A 385 -21.34 7.76 9.69
C GLU A 385 -21.09 6.69 10.77
N LYS A 386 -19.99 5.94 10.68
CA LYS A 386 -19.62 4.95 11.70
C LYS A 386 -19.26 5.62 13.03
N LYS A 387 -18.58 6.77 13.01
CA LYS A 387 -18.29 7.58 14.20
C LYS A 387 -19.57 8.03 14.89
N GLU A 388 -20.52 8.59 14.12
CA GLU A 388 -21.81 9.02 14.66
C GLU A 388 -22.59 7.84 15.28
N ILE A 389 -22.63 6.69 14.61
CA ILE A 389 -23.26 5.48 15.12
C ILE A 389 -22.58 5.00 16.41
N ALA A 390 -21.26 5.01 16.47
CA ALA A 390 -20.51 4.62 17.67
C ALA A 390 -20.83 5.55 18.85
N THR A 391 -20.87 6.86 18.62
CA THR A 391 -21.25 7.86 19.62
C THR A 391 -22.68 7.64 20.11
N MET A 392 -23.64 7.41 19.21
CA MET A 392 -25.03 7.09 19.59
C MET A 392 -25.09 5.81 20.45
N ALA A 393 -24.39 4.75 20.03
CA ALA A 393 -24.36 3.51 20.77
C ALA A 393 -23.80 3.68 22.20
N GLN A 394 -22.76 4.51 22.36
CA GLN A 394 -22.19 4.84 23.66
C GLN A 394 -23.16 5.66 24.53
N VAL A 395 -23.75 6.72 23.98
CA VAL A 395 -24.67 7.62 24.71
C VAL A 395 -25.89 6.87 25.23
N PHE A 396 -26.45 5.97 24.42
CA PHE A 396 -27.63 5.19 24.78
C PHE A 396 -27.30 3.83 25.43
N ASN A 397 -26.00 3.54 25.65
CA ASN A 397 -25.51 2.27 26.19
C ASN A 397 -26.12 1.04 25.48
N LEU A 398 -26.21 1.11 24.14
CA LEU A 398 -26.90 0.10 23.33
C LEU A 398 -26.11 -1.18 23.17
N PHE A 399 -24.78 -1.08 23.13
CA PHE A 399 -23.83 -2.18 23.08
C PHE A 399 -22.42 -1.65 23.35
N ASN A 400 -21.57 -2.45 24.00
CA ASN A 400 -20.16 -2.09 24.16
C ASN A 400 -19.30 -2.69 23.03
N TYR A 401 -18.80 -1.82 22.15
CA TYR A 401 -17.90 -2.19 21.05
C TYR A 401 -16.45 -1.84 21.41
N ASP A 402 -15.77 -2.76 22.10
CA ASP A 402 -14.33 -2.69 22.40
C ASP A 402 -13.54 -3.50 21.34
N LEU A 403 -13.62 -3.09 20.07
CA LEU A 403 -12.67 -3.50 19.04
C LEU A 403 -11.80 -2.30 18.70
N ILE A 404 -10.54 -2.53 18.31
CA ILE A 404 -9.57 -1.46 18.02
C ILE A 404 -10.18 -0.42 17.09
N ASP A 405 -10.52 0.73 17.68
CA ASP A 405 -11.14 1.87 17.03
C ASP A 405 -10.21 3.07 17.25
N CYS A 406 -9.62 3.54 16.16
CA CYS A 406 -8.69 4.66 16.20
C CYS A 406 -9.38 5.99 16.51
N ASN A 407 -10.71 6.02 16.55
CA ASN A 407 -11.48 7.16 17.04
C ASN A 407 -11.38 7.32 18.56
N ARG A 408 -10.89 6.30 19.28
CA ARG A 408 -10.59 6.39 20.73
C ARG A 408 -9.16 6.85 21.03
N LEU A 409 -8.38 7.18 20.00
CA LEU A 409 -7.01 7.70 20.09
C LEU A 409 -6.98 9.24 20.08
N ASP A 410 -7.88 9.91 20.79
CA ASP A 410 -7.92 11.39 20.82
C ASP A 410 -6.94 12.00 21.82
#